data_AF-A0A349JRW4-F1
#
_entry.id   AF-A0A349JRW4-F1
#
_cell.length_a   1.000
_cell.length_b   1.000
_cell.length_c   1.000
_cell.angle_alpha   90.00
_cell.angle_beta   90.00
_cell.angle_gamma   90.00
#
_symmetry.space_group_name_H-M   'P 1'
#
loop_
_entity.id
_entity.type
_entity.pdbx_description
1 polymer ?
#
loop_
_entity_poly.entity_id
_entity_poly.type
_entity_poly.pdbx_seq_one_letter_code
_entity_poly.pdbx_strand_id
1 'polypeptide(L)'
;MSDAAVATMDRKPMPGMMVYNKKLGMWVFLLSEVMFFTSLIGSYVILRFAHPDHWTDPGVVLNVNLTALNTFFLICSSVTMVKAFAAIQQGDQKGLQWWLLATILIGATFVGVQVYEYIALSGEHFVPMLDSYGAEGGPLYGATFYAMTGFHGAHVSIGVLCLIFVYIRSLQGAYTVQDHEGV
;
A
#
# COMPACT_ATOMS: atom_id res chain seq x y z
N MET A 1 -33.58 -25.24 28.07
CA MET A 1 -33.50 -24.41 26.84
C MET A 1 -32.48 -23.33 27.13
N SER A 2 -31.36 -23.37 26.41
CA SER A 2 -30.08 -22.78 26.78
C SER A 2 -29.99 -21.33 26.33
N ASP A 3 -30.06 -20.40 27.29
CA ASP A 3 -29.56 -19.03 27.10
C ASP A 3 -28.03 -19.06 27.09
N ALA A 4 -27.46 -19.22 25.90
CA ALA A 4 -26.05 -18.97 25.67
C ALA A 4 -25.85 -17.46 25.56
N ALA A 5 -25.59 -16.84 26.72
CA ALA A 5 -25.04 -15.50 26.82
C ALA A 5 -23.84 -15.38 25.86
N VAL A 6 -24.01 -14.57 24.80
CA VAL A 6 -22.92 -14.10 23.96
C VAL A 6 -22.04 -13.26 24.87
N ALA A 7 -20.95 -13.88 25.33
CA ALA A 7 -19.89 -13.21 26.08
C ALA A 7 -19.31 -12.13 25.18
N THR A 8 -19.79 -10.90 25.36
CA THR A 8 -19.11 -9.70 24.92
C THR A 8 -17.75 -9.72 25.61
N MET A 9 -16.68 -9.98 24.85
CA MET A 9 -15.32 -9.87 25.38
C MET A 9 -15.04 -8.38 25.61
N ASP A 10 -15.50 -7.87 26.75
CA ASP A 10 -14.96 -6.67 27.37
C ASP A 10 -13.51 -6.97 27.73
N ARG A 11 -12.63 -6.78 26.75
CA ARG A 11 -11.21 -7.11 26.85
C ARG A 11 -10.56 -6.05 27.70
N LYS A 12 -10.68 -6.21 29.03
CA LYS A 12 -10.07 -5.35 30.03
C LYS A 12 -8.60 -5.08 29.65
N PRO A 13 -8.16 -3.81 29.60
CA PRO A 13 -6.75 -3.51 29.37
C PRO A 13 -5.91 -4.25 30.42
N MET A 14 -4.76 -4.79 30.01
CA MET A 14 -3.88 -5.51 30.95
C MET A 14 -3.52 -4.57 32.10
N PRO A 15 -3.57 -5.04 33.36
CA PRO A 15 -3.31 -4.20 34.51
C PRO A 15 -1.90 -3.62 34.40
N GLY A 16 -1.79 -2.29 34.24
CA GLY A 16 -0.52 -1.57 34.13
C GLY A 16 -0.31 -0.75 32.84
N MET A 17 -1.10 -0.98 31.78
CA MET A 17 -1.04 -0.17 30.56
C MET A 17 -2.44 0.22 30.10
N MET A 18 -2.79 1.50 30.18
CA MET A 18 -4.07 2.07 29.71
C MET A 18 -4.16 2.14 28.16
N VAL A 19 -3.37 1.35 27.43
CA VAL A 19 -3.27 1.40 25.97
C VAL A 19 -3.63 0.04 25.37
N TYR A 20 -4.55 0.04 24.40
CA TYR A 20 -4.92 -1.15 23.62
C TYR A 20 -3.70 -1.75 22.90
N ASN A 21 -3.28 -2.96 23.27
CA ASN A 21 -2.09 -3.64 22.73
C ASN A 21 -2.06 -3.74 21.19
N LYS A 22 -3.20 -4.01 20.55
CA LYS A 22 -3.28 -4.15 19.08
C LYS A 22 -3.12 -2.82 18.35
N LYS A 23 -3.81 -1.77 18.83
CA LYS A 23 -3.74 -0.42 18.24
C LYS A 23 -2.34 0.16 18.41
N LEU A 24 -1.74 0.00 19.59
CA LEU A 24 -0.35 0.40 19.82
C LEU A 24 0.62 -0.33 18.90
N GLY A 25 0.47 -1.64 18.73
CA GLY A 25 1.27 -2.43 17.78
C GLY A 25 1.16 -1.92 16.35
N MET A 26 -0.06 -1.56 15.91
CA MET A 26 -0.27 -0.98 14.58
C MET A 26 0.42 0.38 14.42
N TRP A 27 0.34 1.26 15.42
CA TRP A 27 1.03 2.55 15.40
C TRP A 27 2.56 2.40 15.31
N VAL A 28 3.14 1.48 16.09
CA VAL A 28 4.58 1.22 16.04
C VAL A 28 4.98 0.67 14.67
N PHE A 29 4.21 -0.26 14.10
CA PHE A 29 4.44 -0.78 12.75
C PHE A 29 4.39 0.34 11.70
N LEU A 30 3.37 1.19 11.73
CA LEU A 30 3.24 2.31 10.79
C LEU A 30 4.42 3.29 10.90
N LEU A 31 4.86 3.59 12.12
CA LEU A 31 6.04 4.44 12.32
C LEU A 31 7.32 3.80 11.77
N SER A 32 7.49 2.48 11.90
CA SER A 32 8.64 1.79 11.29
C SER A 32 8.63 1.83 9.77
N GLU A 33 7.47 1.67 9.14
CA GLU A 33 7.34 1.78 7.68
C GLU A 33 7.64 3.22 7.21
N VAL A 34 7.17 4.24 7.94
CA VAL A 34 7.50 5.64 7.64
C VAL A 34 9.02 5.87 7.68
N MET A 35 9.71 5.36 8.69
CA MET A 35 11.17 5.47 8.77
C MET A 35 11.87 4.74 7.61
N PHE A 36 11.39 3.55 7.26
CA PHE A 36 11.91 2.77 6.13
C PHE A 36 11.81 3.53 4.80
N PHE A 37 10.62 4.03 4.46
CA PHE A 37 10.42 4.81 3.22
C PHE A 37 11.14 6.17 3.25
N THR A 38 11.25 6.81 4.43
CA THR A 38 12.01 8.06 4.59
C THR A 38 13.49 7.84 4.26
N SER A 39 14.07 6.70 4.65
CA SER A 39 15.46 6.36 4.31
C SER A 39 15.66 6.18 2.80
N LEU A 40 14.71 5.53 2.11
CA LEU A 40 14.76 5.35 0.65
C LEU A 40 14.67 6.68 -0.10
N ILE A 41 13.73 7.55 0.31
CA ILE A 41 13.58 8.90 -0.26
C ILE A 41 14.81 9.76 0.04
N GLY A 42 15.30 9.72 1.29
CA GLY A 42 16.50 10.44 1.70
C GLY A 42 17.73 10.04 0.88
N SER A 43 17.89 8.74 0.61
CA SER A 43 18.97 8.21 -0.24
C SER A 43 18.89 8.75 -1.67
N TYR A 44 17.69 8.77 -2.27
CA TYR A 44 17.46 9.36 -3.59
C TYR A 44 17.80 10.85 -3.62
N VAL A 45 17.36 11.62 -2.62
CA VAL A 45 17.60 13.06 -2.53
C VAL A 45 19.09 13.36 -2.40
N ILE A 46 19.81 12.65 -1.54
CA ILE A 46 21.26 12.81 -1.37
C ILE A 46 21.99 12.51 -2.68
N LEU A 47 21.65 11.40 -3.33
CA LEU A 47 22.29 11.01 -4.60
C LEU A 47 21.98 12.01 -5.72
N ARG A 48 20.75 12.54 -5.78
CA ARG A 48 20.35 13.58 -6.76
C ARG A 48 21.18 14.86 -6.61
N PHE A 49 21.44 15.29 -5.37
CA PHE A 49 22.25 16.49 -5.12
C PHE A 49 23.76 16.23 -5.26
N ALA A 50 24.23 15.01 -5.00
CA ALA A 50 25.65 14.66 -5.11
C ALA A 50 26.12 14.52 -6.57
N HIS A 51 25.21 14.18 -7.49
CA HIS A 51 25.53 13.86 -8.88
C HIS A 51 24.54 14.54 -9.86
N PRO A 52 24.48 15.88 -9.90
CA PRO A 52 23.46 16.61 -10.66
C PRO A 52 23.49 16.32 -12.17
N ASP A 53 24.65 15.99 -12.74
CA ASP A 53 24.85 15.75 -14.17
C ASP A 53 24.31 14.40 -14.66
N HIS A 54 23.95 13.50 -13.74
CA HIS A 54 23.51 12.14 -14.07
C HIS A 54 21.99 11.99 -14.21
N TRP A 55 21.17 12.98 -13.84
CA TRP A 55 19.73 12.86 -13.95
C TRP A 55 19.18 13.61 -15.16
N THR A 56 18.28 12.96 -15.88
CA THR A 56 17.55 13.54 -17.00
C THR A 56 16.37 14.41 -16.55
N ASP A 57 15.90 15.25 -17.47
CA ASP A 57 14.74 16.11 -17.22
C ASP A 57 13.45 15.30 -16.99
N PRO A 58 12.55 15.77 -16.10
CA PRO A 58 11.28 15.11 -15.85
C PRO A 58 10.46 14.94 -17.13
N GLY A 59 9.99 13.71 -17.39
CA GLY A 59 9.13 13.40 -18.55
C GLY A 59 9.84 12.87 -19.80
N VAL A 60 11.17 12.78 -19.79
CA VAL A 60 11.93 12.17 -20.90
C VAL A 60 11.94 10.64 -20.80
N VAL A 61 12.10 10.10 -19.60
CA VAL A 61 12.18 8.65 -19.34
C VAL A 61 10.89 8.09 -18.72
N LEU A 62 10.18 8.89 -17.91
CA LEU A 62 9.00 8.44 -17.17
C LEU A 62 7.73 9.05 -17.75
N ASN A 63 6.68 8.23 -17.93
CA ASN A 63 5.41 8.69 -18.47
C ASN A 63 4.54 9.35 -17.39
N VAL A 64 4.71 10.66 -17.21
CA VAL A 64 4.03 11.44 -16.16
C VAL A 64 2.52 11.30 -16.18
N ASN A 65 1.91 11.20 -17.37
CA ASN A 65 0.45 11.06 -17.50
C ASN A 65 -0.05 9.70 -17.00
N LEU A 66 0.66 8.63 -17.32
CA LEU A 66 0.33 7.28 -16.88
C LEU A 66 0.54 7.13 -15.37
N THR A 67 1.66 7.65 -14.84
CA THR A 67 1.92 7.65 -13.39
C THR A 67 0.89 8.50 -12.62
N ALA A 68 0.48 9.65 -13.15
CA ALA A 68 -0.55 10.50 -12.55
C ALA A 68 -1.91 9.80 -12.50
N LEU A 69 -2.30 9.12 -13.59
CA LEU A 69 -3.51 8.32 -13.63
C LEU A 69 -3.44 7.15 -12.62
N ASN A 70 -2.28 6.51 -12.49
CA ASN A 70 -2.09 5.42 -11.53
C ASN A 70 -2.27 5.92 -10.07
N THR A 71 -1.75 7.11 -9.78
CA THR A 71 -1.92 7.76 -8.47
C THR A 71 -3.38 8.12 -8.21
N PHE A 72 -4.11 8.58 -9.22
CA PHE A 72 -5.55 8.85 -9.11
C PHE A 72 -6.32 7.59 -8.70
N PHE A 73 -6.02 6.43 -9.28
CA PHE A 73 -6.61 5.16 -8.88
C PHE A 73 -6.34 4.83 -7.39
N LEU A 74 -5.12 5.05 -6.89
CA LEU A 74 -4.83 4.83 -5.46
C LEU A 74 -5.64 5.74 -4.54
N ILE A 75 -5.80 7.02 -4.90
CA ILE A 75 -6.60 7.96 -4.11
C ILE A 75 -8.06 7.49 -4.07
N CYS A 76 -8.61 7.08 -5.22
CA CYS A 76 -9.95 6.50 -5.28
C CYS A 76 -10.07 5.23 -4.42
N SER A 77 -9.06 4.36 -4.43
CA SER A 77 -9.01 3.13 -3.61
C SER A 77 -9.02 3.44 -2.10
N SER A 78 -8.35 4.50 -1.67
CA SER A 78 -8.40 4.95 -0.27
C SER A 78 -9.82 5.34 0.15
N VAL A 79 -10.54 6.06 -0.72
CA VAL A 79 -11.94 6.45 -0.46
C VAL A 79 -12.87 5.23 -0.39
N THR A 80 -12.67 4.21 -1.23
CA THR A 80 -13.48 2.98 -1.19
C THR A 80 -13.24 2.20 0.10
N MET A 81 -12.01 2.14 0.60
CA MET A 81 -11.70 1.48 1.89
C MET A 81 -12.38 2.19 3.07
N VAL A 82 -12.35 3.53 3.12
CA VAL A 82 -13.03 4.30 4.17
C VAL A 82 -14.54 4.07 4.14
N LYS A 83 -15.14 3.97 2.96
CA LYS A 83 -16.57 3.62 2.80
C LYS A 83 -16.88 2.20 3.25
N ALA A 84 -15.98 1.25 3.00
CA ALA A 84 -16.11 -0.12 3.49
C ALA A 84 -16.14 -0.16 5.03
N PHE A 85 -15.24 0.57 5.66
CA PHE A 85 -15.19 0.71 7.12
C PHE A 85 -16.44 1.39 7.69
N ALA A 86 -16.96 2.43 7.03
CA ALA A 86 -18.20 3.08 7.43
C ALA A 86 -19.42 2.13 7.32
N ALA A 87 -19.47 1.27 6.30
CA ALA A 87 -20.55 0.31 6.11
C ALA A 87 -20.60 -0.73 7.25
N ILE A 88 -19.44 -1.26 7.69
CA ILE A 88 -19.40 -2.23 8.79
C ILE A 88 -19.76 -1.59 10.14
N GLN A 89 -19.42 -0.31 10.37
CA GLN A 89 -19.87 0.43 11.55
C GLN A 89 -21.39 0.56 11.62
N GLN A 90 -22.06 0.63 10.46
CA GLN A 90 -23.52 0.68 10.35
C GLN A 90 -24.17 -0.73 10.36
N GLY A 91 -23.37 -1.80 10.46
CA GLY A 91 -23.84 -3.18 10.40
C GLY A 91 -24.19 -3.69 9.00
N ASP A 92 -23.88 -2.94 7.95
CA ASP A 92 -24.10 -3.35 6.56
C ASP A 92 -22.93 -4.22 6.05
N GLN A 93 -23.05 -5.53 6.25
CA GLN A 93 -22.07 -6.50 5.75
C GLN A 93 -22.00 -6.56 4.22
N LYS A 94 -23.11 -6.32 3.51
CA LYS A 94 -23.11 -6.35 2.04
C LYS A 94 -22.37 -5.12 1.50
N GLY A 95 -22.60 -3.96 2.11
CA GLY A 95 -21.84 -2.75 1.83
C GLY A 95 -20.33 -2.95 2.05
N LEU A 96 -19.93 -3.53 3.19
CA LEU A 96 -18.52 -3.86 3.47
C LEU A 96 -17.90 -4.69 2.34
N GLN A 97 -18.55 -5.80 1.95
CA GLN A 97 -18.04 -6.70 0.91
C GLN A 97 -17.89 -6.01 -0.44
N TRP A 98 -18.90 -5.24 -0.87
CA TRP A 98 -18.85 -4.52 -2.15
C TRP A 98 -17.73 -3.46 -2.18
N TRP A 99 -17.60 -2.66 -1.12
CA TRP A 99 -16.56 -1.63 -1.06
C TRP A 99 -15.16 -2.23 -0.91
N LEU A 100 -14.98 -3.32 -0.14
CA LEU A 100 -13.72 -4.04 -0.07
C LEU A 100 -13.32 -4.64 -1.44
N LEU A 101 -14.27 -5.25 -2.16
CA LEU A 101 -14.02 -5.77 -3.49
C LEU A 101 -13.58 -4.65 -4.45
N ALA A 102 -14.24 -3.48 -4.40
CA ALA A 102 -13.85 -2.32 -5.19
C ALA A 102 -12.41 -1.88 -4.87
N THR A 103 -12.04 -1.79 -3.59
CA THR A 103 -10.67 -1.46 -3.16
C THR A 103 -9.64 -2.46 -3.70
N ILE A 104 -9.94 -3.77 -3.63
CA ILE A 104 -9.06 -4.83 -4.15
C ILE A 104 -8.88 -4.70 -5.66
N LEU A 105 -9.96 -4.49 -6.42
CA LEU A 105 -9.90 -4.36 -7.87
C LEU A 105 -9.08 -3.14 -8.30
N ILE A 106 -9.33 -1.98 -7.67
CA ILE A 106 -8.58 -0.75 -7.98
C ILE A 106 -7.10 -0.91 -7.58
N GLY A 107 -6.82 -1.52 -6.42
CA GLY A 107 -5.45 -1.81 -5.98
C GLY A 107 -4.72 -2.79 -6.92
N ALA A 108 -5.42 -3.82 -7.42
CA ALA A 108 -4.86 -4.77 -8.39
C ALA A 108 -4.58 -4.10 -9.74
N THR A 109 -5.45 -3.20 -10.20
CA THR A 109 -5.21 -2.37 -11.39
C THR A 109 -3.96 -1.53 -11.21
N PHE A 110 -3.76 -0.91 -10.03
CA PHE A 110 -2.55 -0.14 -9.75
C PHE A 110 -1.27 -0.96 -9.90
N VAL A 111 -1.23 -2.16 -9.32
CA VAL A 111 -0.08 -3.07 -9.43
C VAL A 111 0.13 -3.50 -10.89
N GLY A 112 -0.94 -3.77 -11.64
CA GLY A 112 -0.87 -4.13 -13.06
C GLY A 112 -0.27 -3.02 -13.93
N VAL A 113 -0.70 -1.77 -13.72
CA VAL A 113 -0.16 -0.59 -14.41
C VAL A 113 1.32 -0.38 -14.07
N GLN A 114 1.69 -0.56 -12.80
CA GLN A 114 3.08 -0.46 -12.34
C GLN A 114 3.99 -1.49 -13.04
N VAL A 115 3.53 -2.74 -13.15
CA VAL A 115 4.28 -3.82 -13.84
C VAL A 115 4.40 -3.52 -15.33
N TYR A 116 3.34 -3.02 -15.96
CA TYR A 116 3.36 -2.62 -17.37
C TYR A 116 4.41 -1.52 -17.62
N GLU A 117 4.44 -0.49 -16.78
CA GLU A 117 5.43 0.60 -16.87
C GLU A 117 6.86 0.07 -16.68
N TYR A 118 7.07 -0.88 -15.75
CA TYR A 118 8.38 -1.51 -15.57
C TYR A 118 8.86 -2.29 -16.80
N ILE A 119 7.95 -3.02 -17.44
CA ILE A 119 8.27 -3.78 -18.66
C ILE A 119 8.57 -2.81 -19.81
N ALA A 120 7.78 -1.73 -19.96
CA ALA A 120 8.01 -0.71 -20.98
C ALA A 120 9.40 -0.03 -20.79
N LEU A 121 9.72 0.39 -19.56
CA LEU A 121 11.01 0.99 -19.21
C LEU A 121 12.19 0.03 -19.44
N SER A 122 12.01 -1.27 -19.16
CA SER A 122 13.05 -2.27 -19.43
C SER A 122 13.33 -2.46 -20.93
N GLY A 123 12.32 -2.27 -21.78
CA GLY A 123 12.45 -2.29 -23.23
C GLY A 123 13.19 -1.07 -23.80
N GLU A 124 13.22 0.05 -23.09
CA GLU A 124 13.91 1.29 -23.45
C GLU A 124 15.36 1.37 -22.88
N HIS A 125 15.92 0.24 -22.43
CA HIS A 125 17.24 0.13 -21.78
C HIS A 125 17.39 0.90 -20.45
N PHE A 126 16.29 1.30 -19.82
CA PHE A 126 16.30 1.82 -18.45
C PHE A 126 16.39 0.65 -17.47
N VAL A 127 17.60 0.12 -17.25
CA VAL A 127 17.84 -1.02 -16.36
C VAL A 127 18.86 -0.66 -15.27
N PRO A 128 18.72 -1.23 -14.06
CA PRO A 128 19.67 -1.05 -12.97
C PRO A 128 20.94 -1.90 -13.19
N MET A 129 21.59 -1.77 -14.36
CA MET A 129 22.83 -2.50 -14.68
C MET A 129 23.97 -1.54 -14.99
N LEU A 130 25.18 -1.94 -14.58
CA LEU A 130 26.43 -1.18 -14.79
C LEU A 130 26.76 -0.93 -16.27
N ASP A 131 26.25 -1.75 -17.18
CA ASP A 131 26.48 -1.66 -18.62
C ASP A 131 25.65 -0.54 -19.29
N SER A 132 24.73 0.07 -18.55
CA SER A 132 23.80 1.11 -19.01
C SER A 132 24.33 2.54 -18.77
N TYR A 133 25.66 2.72 -18.75
CA TYR A 133 26.28 4.03 -18.52
C TYR A 133 25.98 5.06 -19.63
N GLY A 134 25.46 4.61 -20.78
CA GLY A 134 25.00 5.45 -21.90
C GLY A 134 23.48 5.58 -22.05
N ALA A 135 22.69 4.99 -21.16
CA ALA A 135 21.23 5.15 -21.17
C ALA A 135 20.84 6.48 -20.48
N GLU A 136 19.82 7.15 -21.00
CA GLU A 136 19.34 8.43 -20.49
C GLU A 136 18.99 8.34 -18.99
N GLY A 137 19.76 9.02 -18.14
CA GLY A 137 19.61 9.05 -16.68
C GLY A 137 20.64 8.23 -15.90
N GLY A 138 21.48 7.43 -16.56
CA GLY A 138 22.56 6.68 -15.93
C GLY A 138 22.11 5.60 -14.91
N PRO A 139 23.04 4.73 -14.47
CA PRO A 139 22.70 3.56 -13.64
C PRO A 139 22.21 3.93 -12.23
N LEU A 140 22.60 5.11 -11.70
CA LEU A 140 22.21 5.56 -10.37
C LEU A 140 20.74 6.02 -10.32
N TYR A 141 20.24 6.66 -11.38
CA TYR A 141 18.84 7.08 -11.45
C TYR A 141 17.92 5.85 -11.54
N GLY A 142 18.25 4.90 -12.42
CA GLY A 142 17.51 3.64 -12.53
C GLY A 142 17.52 2.84 -11.22
N ALA A 143 18.68 2.66 -10.60
CA ALA A 143 18.79 1.91 -9.35
C ALA A 143 17.97 2.52 -8.20
N THR A 144 18.04 3.84 -8.02
CA THR A 144 17.29 4.53 -6.95
C THR A 144 15.78 4.58 -7.22
N PHE A 145 15.39 4.76 -8.49
CA PHE A 145 14.00 4.68 -8.92
C PHE A 145 13.42 3.29 -8.63
N TYR A 146 13.99 2.23 -9.24
CA TYR A 146 13.48 0.86 -9.10
C TYR A 146 13.51 0.36 -7.66
N ALA A 147 14.51 0.74 -6.85
CA ALA A 147 14.53 0.40 -5.43
C ALA A 147 13.33 1.04 -4.71
N MET A 148 13.14 2.35 -4.83
CA MET A 148 12.08 3.06 -4.14
C MET A 148 10.68 2.61 -4.60
N THR A 149 10.43 2.64 -5.91
CA THR A 149 9.13 2.28 -6.47
C THR A 149 8.87 0.79 -6.40
N GLY A 150 9.92 -0.05 -6.42
CA GLY A 150 9.83 -1.50 -6.28
C GLY A 150 9.40 -1.91 -4.87
N PHE A 151 10.03 -1.34 -3.84
CA PHE A 151 9.60 -1.57 -2.46
C PHE A 151 8.18 -1.05 -2.20
N HIS A 152 7.83 0.11 -2.74
CA HIS A 152 6.47 0.63 -2.65
C HIS A 152 5.45 -0.32 -3.34
N GLY A 153 5.75 -0.78 -4.56
CA GLY A 153 4.92 -1.73 -5.28
C GLY A 153 4.76 -3.07 -4.55
N ALA A 154 5.82 -3.57 -3.92
CA ALA A 154 5.77 -4.77 -3.07
C ALA A 154 4.89 -4.55 -1.83
N HIS A 155 5.04 -3.41 -1.14
CA HIS A 155 4.20 -3.04 0.01
C HIS A 155 2.72 -3.00 -0.36
N VAL A 156 2.36 -2.34 -1.47
CA VAL A 156 0.97 -2.29 -1.96
C VAL A 156 0.47 -3.68 -2.34
N SER A 157 1.30 -4.51 -2.99
CA SER A 157 0.93 -5.89 -3.34
C SER A 157 0.60 -6.74 -2.10
N ILE A 158 1.42 -6.63 -1.05
CA ILE A 158 1.15 -7.29 0.24
C ILE A 158 -0.14 -6.75 0.85
N GLY A 159 -0.37 -5.44 0.81
CA GLY A 159 -1.62 -4.82 1.26
C GLY A 159 -2.85 -5.37 0.54
N VAL A 160 -2.80 -5.53 -0.79
CA VAL A 160 -3.89 -6.13 -1.57
C VAL A 160 -4.12 -7.58 -1.18
N LEU A 161 -3.07 -8.37 -0.94
CA LEU A 161 -3.20 -9.75 -0.46
C LEU A 161 -3.86 -9.81 0.93
N CYS A 162 -3.49 -8.91 1.84
CA CYS A 162 -4.14 -8.77 3.14
C CYS A 162 -5.61 -8.39 3.01
N LEU A 163 -5.96 -7.48 2.10
CA LEU A 163 -7.35 -7.11 1.81
C LEU A 163 -8.15 -8.28 1.24
N ILE A 164 -7.56 -9.11 0.37
CA ILE A 164 -8.19 -10.34 -0.11
C ILE A 164 -8.47 -11.29 1.05
N PHE A 165 -7.53 -11.44 1.98
CA PHE A 165 -7.74 -12.26 3.18
C PHE A 165 -8.89 -11.72 4.06
N VAL A 166 -8.94 -10.42 4.29
CA VAL A 166 -10.04 -9.75 5.02
C VAL A 166 -11.37 -9.95 4.28
N TYR A 167 -11.38 -9.82 2.95
CA TYR A 167 -12.57 -10.04 2.14
C TYR A 167 -13.10 -11.48 2.26
N ILE A 168 -12.23 -12.49 2.18
CA ILE A 168 -12.61 -13.90 2.39
C ILE A 168 -13.19 -14.11 3.80
N ARG A 169 -12.57 -13.53 4.83
CA ARG A 169 -13.11 -13.59 6.20
C ARG A 169 -14.45 -12.86 6.34
N SER A 170 -14.67 -11.80 5.59
CA SER A 170 -15.96 -11.10 5.53
C SER A 170 -17.06 -11.96 4.93
N LEU A 171 -16.76 -12.77 3.92
CA LEU A 171 -17.71 -13.73 3.35
C LEU A 171 -18.08 -14.86 4.33
N GLN A 172 -17.16 -15.22 5.23
CA GLN A 172 -17.40 -16.20 6.29
C GLN A 172 -18.22 -15.63 7.47
N GLY A 173 -18.63 -14.36 7.41
CA GLY A 173 -19.41 -13.71 8.46
C GLY A 173 -18.61 -13.37 9.72
N ALA A 174 -17.27 -13.34 9.63
CA ALA A 174 -16.40 -13.15 10.79
C ALA A 174 -16.42 -11.72 11.38
N TYR A 175 -17.00 -10.75 10.66
CA TYR A 175 -17.07 -9.36 11.10
C TYR A 175 -18.49 -8.98 11.53
N THR A 176 -18.64 -8.60 12.79
CA THR A 176 -19.90 -8.11 13.37
C THR A 176 -19.70 -6.71 13.93
N VAL A 177 -20.78 -5.97 14.19
CA VAL A 177 -20.71 -4.59 14.75
C VAL A 177 -19.87 -4.54 16.04
N GLN A 178 -19.83 -5.62 16.81
CA GLN A 178 -19.06 -5.74 18.05
C GLN A 178 -17.60 -6.24 17.84
N ASP A 179 -17.30 -6.88 16.72
CA ASP A 179 -15.95 -7.39 16.37
C ASP A 179 -15.57 -7.00 14.93
N HIS A 180 -15.33 -5.70 14.74
CA HIS A 180 -14.87 -5.10 13.48
C HIS A 180 -13.42 -4.60 13.56
N GLU A 181 -12.69 -4.92 14.64
CA GLU A 181 -11.30 -4.46 14.84
C GLU A 181 -10.30 -5.01 13.81
N GLY A 182 -10.69 -6.02 13.01
CA GLY A 182 -9.87 -6.65 11.99
C GLY A 182 -10.19 -6.25 10.55
N VAL A 183 -11.01 -5.20 10.35
CA VAL A 183 -11.27 -4.57 9.04
C VAL A 183 -10.41 -3.33 8.87
#